data_AF-A0A0X4EUQ8-F1
#
_entry.id   AF-A0A0X4EUQ8-F1
#
_cell.length_a   1.000
_cell.length_b   1.000
_cell.length_c   1.000
_cell.angle_alpha   90.00
_cell.angle_beta   90.00
_cell.angle_gamma   90.00
#
_symmetry.space_group_name_H-M   'P 1'
#
loop_
_entity.id
_entity.type
_entity.pdbx_description
1 polymer ?
#
loop_
_entity_poly.entity_id
_entity_poly.type
_entity_poly.pdbx_seq_one_letter_code
_entity_poly.pdbx_strand_id
1 'polypeptide(L)'
;MEEWAEVKRHVAEEITLLCDKHHKEKTNGWLPKEDVRKANLDPFNLRAGVSPPYTLHFSGSEMSVKIGTDEFFTPITEEQSFVWVAPVMVDGIPLIGFVIQDNHILLNVNLFDRENNPLLSIINNQLIYNINAWDIQLVGTKLTIREKERVILLEIDFKPPNKVVITRGSLYCNGVEVKINGDELRINESGFTSGNKFWCNVGIGIGSRSHNQGTCGLAMQINRR
;
A
#
# COMPACT_ATOMS: atom_id res chain seq x y z
N MET A 1 29.01 2.43 -8.87
CA MET A 1 28.30 3.61 -8.33
C MET A 1 29.24 4.79 -8.26
N GLU A 2 28.80 5.97 -8.69
CA GLU A 2 29.40 7.29 -8.46
C GLU A 2 28.38 8.19 -7.75
N GLU A 3 28.85 9.17 -7.00
CA GLU A 3 27.96 10.05 -6.24
C GLU A 3 27.62 11.31 -7.03
N TRP A 4 26.35 11.73 -7.00
CA TRP A 4 25.91 12.97 -7.66
C TRP A 4 26.74 14.19 -7.25
N ALA A 5 27.12 14.27 -5.97
CA ALA A 5 27.95 15.35 -5.44
C ALA A 5 29.29 15.51 -6.18
N GLU A 6 29.84 14.41 -6.71
CA GLU A 6 31.10 14.36 -7.44
C GLU A 6 30.89 14.52 -8.95
N VAL A 7 30.01 13.70 -9.54
CA VAL A 7 29.93 13.57 -11.01
C VAL A 7 28.88 14.46 -11.67
N LYS A 8 27.87 14.93 -10.91
CA LYS A 8 26.78 15.80 -11.38
C LYS A 8 26.10 15.34 -12.69
N ARG A 9 25.98 14.02 -12.87
CA ARG A 9 25.30 13.37 -14.00
C ARG A 9 24.57 12.11 -13.55
N HIS A 10 23.63 11.64 -14.37
CA HIS A 10 22.93 10.37 -14.16
C HIS A 10 23.29 9.40 -15.29
N VAL A 11 24.30 8.55 -15.04
CA VAL A 11 24.69 7.44 -15.92
C VAL A 11 24.27 6.15 -15.23
N ALA A 12 23.58 5.26 -15.94
CA ALA A 12 22.96 4.08 -15.33
C ALA A 12 23.98 3.18 -14.62
N GLU A 13 25.14 2.97 -15.23
CA GLU A 13 26.26 2.17 -14.70
C GLU A 13 26.90 2.81 -13.45
N GLU A 14 26.66 4.10 -13.24
CA GLU A 14 27.13 4.87 -12.09
C GLU A 14 26.11 4.86 -10.94
N ILE A 15 24.93 4.25 -11.09
CA ILE A 15 23.87 4.26 -10.07
C ILE A 15 23.73 2.87 -9.45
N THR A 16 23.62 2.81 -8.12
CA THR A 16 23.27 1.57 -7.40
C THR A 16 21.99 1.82 -6.60
N LEU A 17 21.06 0.88 -6.69
CA LEU A 17 19.86 0.85 -5.86
C LEU A 17 20.19 0.28 -4.48
N LEU A 18 19.85 1.02 -3.43
CA LEU A 18 20.03 0.61 -2.03
C LEU A 18 18.69 0.66 -1.31
N CYS A 19 18.45 -0.26 -0.38
CA CYS A 19 17.33 -0.11 0.55
C CYS A 19 17.57 1.06 1.51
N ASP A 20 16.53 1.49 2.21
CA ASP A 20 16.55 2.61 3.17
C ASP A 20 17.69 2.52 4.18
N LYS A 21 17.91 1.34 4.78
CA LYS A 21 18.98 1.09 5.75
C LYS A 21 20.35 1.34 5.13
N HIS A 22 20.71 0.62 4.07
CA HIS A 22 22.03 0.73 3.45
C HIS A 22 22.23 2.09 2.77
N HIS A 23 21.16 2.71 2.28
CA HIS A 23 21.20 4.08 1.78
C HIS A 23 21.54 5.07 2.89
N LYS A 24 20.94 4.93 4.07
CA LYS A 24 21.24 5.75 5.26
C LYS A 24 22.67 5.51 5.76
N GLU A 25 23.11 4.25 5.84
CA GLU A 25 24.49 3.90 6.21
C GLU A 25 25.49 4.49 5.24
N LYS A 26 25.26 4.38 3.93
CA LYS A 26 26.10 5.00 2.89
C LYS A 26 26.13 6.51 3.05
N THR A 27 24.96 7.14 3.14
CA THR A 27 24.83 8.61 3.25
C THR A 27 25.56 9.15 4.47
N ASN A 28 25.54 8.41 5.58
CA ASN A 28 26.21 8.77 6.82
C ASN A 28 27.69 8.31 6.88
N GLY A 29 28.22 7.72 5.80
CA GLY A 29 29.62 7.26 5.70
C GLY A 29 29.94 5.93 6.39
N TRP A 30 28.94 5.22 6.92
CA TRP A 30 29.11 3.91 7.57
C TRP A 30 29.25 2.75 6.58
N LEU A 31 28.73 2.89 5.35
CA LEU A 31 28.84 1.88 4.30
C LEU A 31 29.79 2.36 3.20
N PRO A 32 31.01 1.80 3.10
CA PRO A 32 31.99 2.20 2.10
C PRO A 32 31.53 1.91 0.66
N LYS A 33 31.88 2.81 -0.26
CA LYS A 33 31.58 2.70 -1.70
C LYS A 33 32.08 1.39 -2.32
N GLU A 34 33.25 0.91 -1.90
CA GLU A 34 33.81 -0.37 -2.39
C GLU A 34 32.97 -1.57 -1.98
N ASP A 35 32.38 -1.55 -0.79
CA ASP A 35 31.53 -2.66 -0.33
C ASP A 35 30.18 -2.64 -1.06
N VAL A 36 29.66 -1.46 -1.38
CA VAL A 36 28.49 -1.35 -2.28
C VAL A 36 28.81 -1.88 -3.68
N ARG A 37 29.98 -1.55 -4.24
CA ARG A 37 30.41 -2.05 -5.56
C ARG A 37 30.56 -3.57 -5.56
N LYS A 38 31.13 -4.16 -4.50
CA LYS A 38 31.21 -5.62 -4.35
C LYS A 38 29.81 -6.23 -4.27
N ALA A 39 28.90 -5.61 -3.50
CA ALA A 39 27.52 -6.08 -3.37
C ALA A 39 26.73 -6.01 -4.69
N ASN A 40 27.08 -5.13 -5.63
CA ASN A 40 26.44 -5.11 -6.95
C ASN A 40 26.67 -6.39 -7.77
N LEU A 41 27.80 -7.10 -7.53
CA LEU A 41 28.11 -8.34 -8.25
C LEU A 41 27.20 -9.48 -7.83
N ASP A 42 26.69 -9.41 -6.60
CA ASP A 42 25.79 -10.40 -6.05
C ASP A 42 24.79 -9.70 -5.08
N PRO A 43 23.77 -8.99 -5.62
CA PRO A 43 22.85 -8.20 -4.81
C PRO A 43 22.00 -9.06 -3.89
N PHE A 44 21.89 -8.65 -2.62
CA PHE A 44 21.14 -9.41 -1.60
C PHE A 44 19.71 -9.72 -2.02
N ASN A 45 18.97 -8.73 -2.53
CA ASN A 45 17.58 -8.92 -2.93
C ASN A 45 17.42 -9.84 -4.15
N LEU A 46 18.42 -9.93 -5.03
CA LEU A 46 18.40 -10.89 -6.15
C LEU A 46 18.57 -12.32 -5.64
N ARG A 47 19.45 -12.54 -4.66
CA ARG A 47 19.59 -13.86 -4.02
C ARG A 47 18.38 -14.26 -3.17
N ALA A 48 17.89 -13.32 -2.36
CA ALA A 48 16.78 -13.56 -1.43
C ALA A 48 15.42 -13.62 -2.14
N GLY A 49 15.32 -13.09 -3.37
CA GLY A 49 14.09 -12.97 -4.14
C GLY A 49 13.13 -11.88 -3.65
N VAL A 50 13.32 -11.36 -2.43
CA VAL A 50 12.47 -10.33 -1.81
C VAL A 50 13.30 -9.36 -0.95
N SER A 51 12.77 -8.15 -0.75
CA SER A 51 13.31 -7.22 0.26
C SER A 51 12.69 -7.53 1.64
N PRO A 52 13.41 -7.27 2.75
CA PRO A 52 12.80 -7.32 4.07
C PRO A 52 11.58 -6.37 4.13
N PRO A 53 10.45 -6.78 4.73
CA PRO A 53 9.28 -5.93 4.85
C PRO A 53 9.60 -4.71 5.73
N TYR A 54 9.03 -3.56 5.39
CA TYR A 54 9.09 -2.39 6.27
C TYR A 54 8.20 -2.63 7.49
N THR A 55 8.73 -2.40 8.69
CA THR A 55 8.00 -2.67 9.93
C THR A 55 7.09 -1.50 10.29
N LEU A 56 5.78 -1.65 10.10
CA LEU A 56 4.78 -0.72 10.65
C LEU A 56 4.36 -1.22 12.04
N HIS A 57 4.82 -0.53 13.08
CA HIS A 57 4.53 -0.90 14.46
C HIS A 57 3.05 -0.65 14.80
N PHE A 58 2.40 -1.69 15.32
CA PHE A 58 1.03 -1.62 15.83
C PHE A 58 1.01 -1.60 17.36
N SER A 59 0.07 -0.87 17.94
CA SER A 59 -0.32 -1.06 19.34
C SER A 59 -1.78 -0.65 19.58
N GLY A 60 -2.40 -1.23 20.62
CA GLY A 60 -3.80 -1.00 20.97
C GLY A 60 -4.68 -2.23 20.76
N SER A 61 -5.98 -2.06 21.01
CA SER A 61 -6.98 -3.15 20.96
C SER A 61 -7.90 -3.10 19.74
N GLU A 62 -7.63 -2.20 18.79
CA GLU A 62 -8.38 -2.09 17.53
C GLU A 62 -7.49 -1.51 16.44
N MET A 63 -7.77 -1.87 15.18
CA MET A 63 -7.27 -1.19 13.99
C MET A 63 -8.41 -0.44 13.33
N SER A 64 -8.14 0.77 12.85
CA SER A 64 -9.12 1.58 12.12
C SER A 64 -8.59 2.06 10.77
N VAL A 65 -9.46 2.08 9.77
CA VAL A 65 -9.18 2.63 8.45
C VAL A 65 -10.24 3.68 8.10
N LYS A 66 -9.79 4.90 7.84
CA LYS A 66 -10.65 6.00 7.38
C LYS A 66 -10.57 6.11 5.85
N ILE A 67 -11.74 6.17 5.19
CA ILE A 67 -11.89 6.44 3.75
C ILE A 67 -13.01 7.46 3.57
N GLY A 68 -12.72 8.58 2.89
CA GLY A 68 -13.68 9.67 2.84
C GLY A 68 -14.00 10.15 4.25
N THR A 69 -15.27 10.20 4.63
CA THR A 69 -15.69 10.51 6.00
C THR A 69 -16.08 9.28 6.82
N ASP A 70 -16.02 8.08 6.25
CA ASP A 70 -16.36 6.83 6.94
C ASP A 70 -15.12 6.20 7.60
N GLU A 71 -15.35 5.52 8.73
CA GLU A 71 -14.32 4.80 9.48
C GLU A 71 -14.73 3.32 9.66
N PHE A 72 -13.86 2.42 9.23
CA PHE A 72 -14.01 0.98 9.38
C PHE A 72 -13.05 0.50 10.45
N PHE A 73 -13.51 -0.25 11.44
CA PHE A 73 -12.64 -0.73 12.52
C PHE A 73 -12.83 -2.21 12.82
N THR A 74 -11.76 -2.81 13.32
CA THR A 74 -11.72 -4.22 13.72
C THR A 74 -11.03 -4.31 15.09
N PRO A 75 -11.73 -4.80 16.13
CA PRO A 75 -11.10 -5.13 17.41
C PRO A 75 -10.04 -6.21 17.26
N ILE A 76 -8.99 -6.12 18.07
CA ILE A 76 -7.88 -7.07 18.12
C ILE A 76 -7.76 -7.53 19.56
N THR A 77 -7.84 -8.83 19.77
CA THR A 77 -7.64 -9.43 21.09
C THR A 77 -6.21 -9.95 21.22
N GLU A 78 -5.69 -10.05 22.45
CA GLU A 78 -4.34 -10.56 22.72
C GLU A 78 -4.14 -12.02 22.23
N GLU A 79 -5.23 -12.77 22.08
CA GLU A 79 -5.21 -14.14 21.56
C GLU A 79 -5.13 -14.20 20.03
N GLN A 80 -5.41 -13.10 19.32
CA GLN A 80 -5.36 -13.06 17.86
C GLN A 80 -3.95 -12.75 17.38
N SER A 81 -3.21 -13.80 17.02
CA SER A 81 -1.93 -13.68 16.32
C SER A 81 -2.08 -13.22 14.86
N PHE A 82 -3.31 -13.23 14.33
CA PHE A 82 -3.61 -12.87 12.96
C PHE A 82 -5.00 -12.23 12.83
N VAL A 83 -5.06 -11.01 12.31
CA VAL A 83 -6.31 -10.34 11.93
C VAL A 83 -6.14 -9.81 10.51
N TRP A 84 -7.12 -10.05 9.63
CA TRP A 84 -7.12 -9.47 8.30
C TRP A 84 -8.29 -8.48 8.15
N VAL A 85 -8.02 -7.42 7.41
CA VAL A 85 -8.97 -6.33 7.13
C VAL A 85 -8.85 -5.96 5.65
N ALA A 86 -9.96 -5.77 4.95
CA ALA A 86 -10.01 -5.31 3.57
C ALA A 86 -10.93 -4.09 3.45
N PRO A 87 -10.41 -2.86 3.63
CA PRO A 87 -11.23 -1.66 3.58
C PRO A 87 -11.95 -1.46 2.23
N VAL A 88 -11.34 -1.90 1.13
CA VAL A 88 -11.94 -1.88 -0.21
C VAL A 88 -11.73 -3.22 -0.89
N MET A 89 -12.83 -3.89 -1.25
CA MET A 89 -12.84 -5.17 -1.93
C MET A 89 -13.83 -5.18 -3.09
N VAL A 90 -13.38 -5.67 -4.25
CA VAL A 90 -14.20 -5.79 -5.46
C VAL A 90 -14.15 -7.25 -5.92
N ASP A 91 -15.30 -7.89 -6.07
CA ASP A 91 -15.45 -9.29 -6.50
C ASP A 91 -14.58 -10.30 -5.72
N GLY A 92 -14.36 -10.05 -4.42
CA GLY A 92 -13.48 -10.88 -3.57
C GLY A 92 -12.00 -10.56 -3.68
N ILE A 93 -11.60 -9.55 -4.47
CA ILE A 93 -10.22 -9.07 -4.59
C ILE A 93 -10.03 -7.87 -3.66
N PRO A 94 -9.20 -7.96 -2.60
CA PRO A 94 -8.88 -6.81 -1.76
C PRO A 94 -7.97 -5.85 -2.53
N LEU A 95 -8.49 -4.66 -2.86
CA LEU A 95 -7.68 -3.61 -3.51
C LEU A 95 -6.76 -2.94 -2.49
N ILE A 96 -7.27 -2.78 -1.26
CA ILE A 96 -6.50 -2.40 -0.09
C ILE A 96 -6.82 -3.44 1.00
N GLY A 97 -5.78 -3.98 1.62
CA GLY A 97 -5.87 -4.93 2.71
C GLY A 97 -4.77 -4.72 3.73
N PHE A 98 -5.03 -5.19 4.94
CA PHE A 98 -4.10 -5.18 6.04
C PHE A 98 -4.15 -6.52 6.75
N VAL A 99 -3.00 -7.00 7.15
CA VAL A 99 -2.84 -8.13 8.06
C VAL A 99 -2.16 -7.60 9.31
N ILE A 100 -2.69 -7.93 10.47
CA ILE A 100 -2.05 -7.68 11.75
C ILE A 100 -1.49 -9.00 12.21
N GLN A 101 -0.17 -9.06 12.35
CA GLN A 101 0.54 -10.25 12.74
C GLN A 101 1.71 -9.85 13.63
N ASP A 102 1.86 -10.51 14.79
CA ASP A 102 2.97 -10.28 15.72
C ASP A 102 3.19 -8.79 16.08
N ASN A 103 2.10 -8.04 16.33
CA ASN A 103 2.11 -6.60 16.58
C ASN A 103 2.65 -5.73 15.42
N HIS A 104 2.56 -6.24 14.19
CA HIS A 104 2.90 -5.51 12.97
C HIS A 104 1.67 -5.34 12.07
N ILE A 105 1.52 -4.15 11.48
CA ILE A 105 0.60 -3.94 10.35
C ILE A 105 1.35 -4.28 9.06
N LEU A 106 0.84 -5.26 8.33
CA LEU A 106 1.31 -5.71 7.03
C LEU A 106 0.32 -5.24 5.96
N LEU A 107 0.71 -4.24 5.18
CA LEU A 107 -0.05 -3.72 4.06
C LEU A 107 -0.08 -4.72 2.91
N ASN A 108 -1.26 -4.90 2.35
CA ASN A 108 -1.50 -5.61 1.10
C ASN A 108 -2.27 -4.68 0.15
N VAL A 109 -1.83 -4.54 -1.09
CA VAL A 109 -2.47 -3.69 -2.10
C VAL A 109 -2.49 -4.43 -3.42
N ASN A 110 -3.59 -4.34 -4.17
CA ASN A 110 -3.67 -4.78 -5.56
C ASN A 110 -4.20 -3.63 -6.41
N LEU A 111 -3.34 -3.08 -7.27
CA LEU A 111 -3.69 -2.00 -8.19
C LEU A 111 -3.72 -2.53 -9.62
N PHE A 112 -4.79 -2.20 -10.32
CA PHE A 112 -5.00 -2.54 -11.72
C PHE A 112 -5.19 -1.27 -12.54
N ASP A 113 -4.94 -1.37 -13.85
CA ASP A 113 -5.35 -0.34 -14.80
C ASP A 113 -6.86 -0.48 -15.13
N ARG A 114 -7.36 0.38 -16.02
CA ARG A 114 -8.75 0.38 -16.46
C ARG A 114 -9.13 -0.85 -17.29
N GLU A 115 -8.16 -1.51 -17.90
CA GLU A 115 -8.33 -2.75 -18.66
C GLU A 115 -8.23 -3.98 -17.75
N ASN A 116 -8.08 -3.78 -16.43
CA ASN A 116 -7.93 -4.80 -15.40
C ASN A 116 -6.59 -5.56 -15.45
N ASN A 117 -5.56 -4.99 -16.08
CA ASN A 117 -4.21 -5.53 -16.02
C ASN A 117 -3.54 -5.13 -14.69
N PRO A 118 -2.78 -6.03 -14.04
CA PRO A 118 -2.05 -5.71 -12.82
C PRO A 118 -0.95 -4.66 -13.06
N LEU A 119 -1.00 -3.56 -12.29
CA LEU A 119 0.04 -2.53 -12.29
C LEU A 119 1.07 -2.78 -11.18
N LEU A 120 0.57 -3.03 -9.98
CA LEU A 120 1.37 -3.09 -8.77
C LEU A 120 0.64 -3.88 -7.69
N SER A 121 1.39 -4.71 -6.99
CA SER A 121 0.96 -5.36 -5.76
C SER A 121 1.91 -5.02 -4.61
N ILE A 122 1.35 -4.87 -3.42
CA ILE A 122 2.09 -4.95 -2.17
C ILE A 122 1.60 -6.20 -1.48
N ILE A 123 2.50 -7.09 -1.09
CA ILE A 123 2.19 -8.30 -0.34
C ILE A 123 2.95 -8.22 0.97
N ASN A 124 2.24 -8.09 2.08
CA ASN A 124 2.83 -7.99 3.43
C ASN A 124 3.99 -6.99 3.54
N ASN A 125 3.75 -5.72 3.20
CA ASN A 125 4.75 -4.65 3.13
C ASN A 125 5.88 -4.88 2.10
N GLN A 126 5.83 -5.92 1.28
CA GLN A 126 6.78 -6.15 0.20
C GLN A 126 6.19 -5.69 -1.12
N LEU A 127 6.94 -4.85 -1.81
CA LEU A 127 6.53 -4.33 -3.10
C LEU A 127 6.82 -5.35 -4.21
N ILE A 128 5.79 -5.69 -4.99
CA ILE A 128 5.86 -6.51 -6.19
C ILE A 128 5.27 -5.68 -7.33
N TYR A 129 6.10 -5.23 -8.27
CA TYR A 129 5.67 -4.29 -9.29
C TYR A 129 6.05 -4.78 -10.69
N ASN A 130 5.21 -4.43 -11.66
CA ASN A 130 5.58 -4.50 -13.06
C ASN A 130 6.53 -3.33 -13.38
N ILE A 131 7.46 -3.50 -14.33
CA ILE A 131 8.45 -2.49 -14.76
C ILE A 131 7.86 -1.12 -15.19
N ASN A 132 6.53 -1.04 -15.30
CA ASN A 132 5.79 0.15 -15.70
C ASN A 132 5.31 1.03 -14.52
N ALA A 133 5.53 0.63 -13.26
CA ALA A 133 5.20 1.48 -12.10
C ALA A 133 6.17 2.68 -12.04
N TRP A 134 5.64 3.91 -12.06
CA TRP A 134 6.48 5.11 -12.20
C TRP A 134 7.18 5.50 -10.90
N ASP A 135 6.44 5.78 -9.83
CA ASP A 135 7.05 6.28 -8.59
C ASP A 135 6.25 5.86 -7.34
N ILE A 136 6.96 5.34 -6.35
CA ILE A 136 6.42 4.86 -5.07
C ILE A 136 7.27 5.46 -3.98
N GLN A 137 6.66 6.30 -3.14
CA GLN A 137 7.37 7.07 -2.14
C GLN A 137 6.76 6.85 -0.78
N LEU A 138 7.57 6.45 0.19
CA LEU A 138 7.23 6.49 1.61
C LEU A 138 8.02 7.64 2.25
N VAL A 139 7.35 8.76 2.52
CA VAL A 139 7.95 9.94 3.16
C VAL A 139 7.31 10.15 4.52
N GLY A 140 8.07 9.95 5.59
CA GLY A 140 7.53 9.91 6.95
C GLY A 140 6.53 8.76 7.06
N THR A 141 5.27 9.08 7.36
CA THR A 141 4.17 8.10 7.44
C THR A 141 3.26 8.09 6.21
N LYS A 142 3.64 8.80 5.14
CA LYS A 142 2.81 8.92 3.94
C LYS A 142 3.38 8.07 2.81
N LEU A 143 2.63 7.06 2.41
CA LEU A 143 2.88 6.26 1.20
C LEU A 143 2.11 6.88 0.02
N THR A 144 2.81 7.18 -1.07
CA THR A 144 2.22 7.66 -2.32
C THR A 144 2.64 6.74 -3.46
N ILE A 145 1.67 6.26 -4.22
CA ILE A 145 1.87 5.43 -5.41
C ILE A 145 1.31 6.16 -6.63
N ARG A 146 2.14 6.32 -7.66
CA ARG A 146 1.79 7.03 -8.90
C ARG A 146 1.85 6.09 -10.10
N GLU A 147 0.85 6.21 -10.97
CA GLU A 147 0.88 5.59 -12.30
C GLU A 147 1.82 6.39 -13.21
N LYS A 148 1.71 7.72 -13.13
CA LYS A 148 2.53 8.65 -13.90
C LYS A 148 2.70 10.01 -13.26
N GLU A 149 3.49 10.89 -13.89
CA GLU A 149 3.63 12.28 -13.41
C GLU A 149 2.25 12.86 -13.09
N ARG A 150 2.08 13.32 -11.84
CA ARG A 150 0.84 13.93 -11.31
C ARG A 150 -0.39 13.03 -11.21
N VAL A 151 -0.33 11.75 -11.60
CA VAL A 151 -1.44 10.80 -11.48
C VAL A 151 -1.20 9.88 -10.28
N ILE A 152 -1.91 10.17 -9.17
CA ILE A 152 -1.86 9.37 -7.93
C ILE A 152 -2.88 8.24 -8.04
N LEU A 153 -2.40 7.00 -7.91
CA LEU A 153 -3.27 5.82 -7.80
C LEU A 153 -3.75 5.63 -6.38
N LEU A 154 -2.86 5.83 -5.41
CA LEU A 154 -3.15 5.61 -3.99
C LEU A 154 -2.23 6.48 -3.12
N GLU A 155 -2.81 7.15 -2.14
CA GLU A 155 -2.10 7.83 -1.06
C GLU A 155 -2.65 7.33 0.28
N ILE A 156 -1.75 6.83 1.12
CA ILE A 156 -2.04 6.31 2.45
C ILE A 156 -1.24 7.12 3.46
N ASP A 157 -1.90 7.64 4.48
CA ASP A 157 -1.27 8.25 5.65
C ASP A 157 -1.44 7.30 6.85
N PHE A 158 -0.34 6.67 7.24
CA PHE A 158 -0.30 5.85 8.44
C PHE A 158 -0.30 6.75 9.66
N LYS A 159 -1.22 6.51 10.59
CA LYS A 159 -1.31 7.20 11.87
C LYS A 159 -1.08 6.17 12.98
N PRO A 160 0.19 5.85 13.29
CA PRO A 160 0.50 5.01 14.43
C PRO A 160 -0.20 5.52 15.70
N PRO A 161 -0.65 4.61 16.57
CA PRO A 161 -0.27 3.20 16.56
C PRO A 161 -1.17 2.28 15.72
N ASN A 162 -2.38 2.70 15.33
CA ASN A 162 -3.39 1.74 14.86
C ASN A 162 -4.38 2.29 13.82
N LYS A 163 -4.13 3.49 13.29
CA LYS A 163 -5.03 4.13 12.34
C LYS A 163 -4.37 4.28 10.98
N VAL A 164 -5.16 4.05 9.94
CA VAL A 164 -4.75 4.27 8.55
C VAL A 164 -5.76 5.19 7.89
N VAL A 165 -5.29 6.20 7.15
CA VAL A 165 -6.15 7.12 6.41
C VAL A 165 -5.83 7.02 4.93
N ILE A 166 -6.81 6.62 4.12
CA ILE A 166 -6.69 6.63 2.67
C ILE A 166 -7.08 8.03 2.20
N THR A 167 -6.10 8.87 1.88
CA THR A 167 -6.32 10.30 1.57
C THR A 167 -6.65 10.51 0.11
N ARG A 168 -6.10 9.70 -0.79
CA ARG A 168 -6.40 9.72 -2.23
C ARG A 168 -6.39 8.33 -2.82
N GLY A 169 -7.23 8.10 -3.81
CA GLY A 169 -7.33 6.81 -4.49
C GLY A 169 -8.05 6.91 -5.83
N SER A 170 -7.58 6.18 -6.82
CA SER A 170 -8.28 5.90 -8.08
C SER A 170 -8.05 4.43 -8.39
N LEU A 171 -8.86 3.59 -7.76
CA LEU A 171 -8.69 2.14 -7.73
C LEU A 171 -9.64 1.50 -8.75
N TYR A 172 -9.09 0.72 -9.67
CA TYR A 172 -9.86 0.01 -10.69
C TYR A 172 -9.86 -1.49 -10.44
N CYS A 173 -10.99 -2.14 -10.65
CA CYS A 173 -11.10 -3.60 -10.68
C CYS A 173 -12.39 -4.03 -11.36
N ASN A 174 -12.30 -4.92 -12.35
CA ASN A 174 -13.44 -5.56 -13.02
C ASN A 174 -14.59 -4.60 -13.43
N GLY A 175 -14.26 -3.42 -13.98
CA GLY A 175 -15.25 -2.41 -14.40
C GLY A 175 -15.79 -1.52 -13.27
N VAL A 176 -15.16 -1.55 -12.10
CA VAL A 176 -15.45 -0.69 -10.94
C VAL A 176 -14.31 0.29 -10.72
N GLU A 177 -14.64 1.57 -10.57
CA GLU A 177 -13.73 2.63 -10.12
C GLU A 177 -14.15 3.09 -8.72
N VAL A 178 -13.26 2.93 -7.74
CA VAL A 178 -13.38 3.52 -6.40
C VAL A 178 -12.46 4.72 -6.33
N LYS A 179 -13.05 5.90 -6.22
CA LYS A 179 -12.34 7.18 -6.22
C LYS A 179 -12.43 7.84 -4.86
N ILE A 180 -11.27 8.23 -4.33
CA ILE A 180 -11.11 8.82 -3.00
C ILE A 180 -10.35 10.13 -3.16
N ASN A 181 -10.87 11.22 -2.59
CA ASN A 181 -10.20 12.51 -2.57
C ASN A 181 -10.52 13.27 -1.29
N GLY A 182 -9.66 13.13 -0.28
CA GLY A 182 -9.88 13.65 1.05
C GLY A 182 -11.11 13.00 1.68
N ASP A 183 -12.12 13.82 1.96
CA ASP A 183 -13.38 13.38 2.56
C ASP A 183 -14.40 12.86 1.52
N GLU A 184 -14.13 13.03 0.23
CA GLU A 184 -14.98 12.53 -0.86
C GLU A 184 -14.66 11.07 -1.21
N LEU A 185 -15.69 10.24 -1.25
CA LEU A 185 -15.65 8.86 -1.73
C LEU A 185 -16.73 8.68 -2.81
N ARG A 186 -16.32 8.17 -3.97
CA ARG A 186 -17.21 7.86 -5.10
C ARG A 186 -16.98 6.47 -5.63
N ILE A 187 -18.05 5.85 -6.11
CA ILE A 187 -18.02 4.57 -6.82
C ILE A 187 -18.69 4.78 -8.18
N ASN A 188 -17.95 4.56 -9.28
CA ASN A 188 -18.42 4.79 -10.65
C ASN A 188 -19.15 6.15 -10.86
N GLU A 189 -18.54 7.27 -10.42
CA GLU A 189 -19.07 8.66 -10.42
C GLU A 189 -20.21 8.96 -9.44
N SER A 190 -20.78 7.96 -8.76
CA SER A 190 -21.82 8.20 -7.76
C SER A 190 -21.18 8.58 -6.42
N GLY A 191 -21.65 9.68 -5.81
CA GLY A 191 -21.34 10.01 -4.42
C GLY A 191 -21.75 8.87 -3.50
N PHE A 192 -20.95 8.62 -2.48
CA PHE A 192 -21.14 7.49 -1.58
C PHE A 192 -21.46 7.94 -0.15
N THR A 193 -21.47 7.00 0.79
CA THR A 193 -21.82 7.23 2.20
C THR A 193 -20.89 8.24 2.87
N SER A 194 -21.37 8.86 3.95
CA SER A 194 -20.60 9.82 4.71
C SER A 194 -20.90 9.77 6.20
N GLY A 195 -19.85 9.90 7.03
CA GLY A 195 -19.95 10.09 8.47
C GLY A 195 -20.31 8.84 9.28
N ASN A 196 -20.06 7.64 8.74
CA ASN A 196 -20.42 6.38 9.40
C ASN A 196 -19.20 5.73 10.07
N LYS A 197 -19.48 4.88 11.06
CA LYS A 197 -18.48 4.02 11.67
C LYS A 197 -18.96 2.57 11.69
N PHE A 198 -18.17 1.66 11.15
CA PHE A 198 -18.54 0.24 11.00
C PHE A 198 -17.54 -0.67 11.69
N TRP A 199 -18.06 -1.62 12.46
CA TRP A 199 -17.29 -2.77 12.90
C TRP A 199 -17.35 -3.84 11.83
N CYS A 200 -16.24 -4.07 11.13
CA CYS A 200 -16.20 -5.00 10.00
C CYS A 200 -14.79 -5.47 9.68
N ASN A 201 -14.68 -6.62 8.99
CA ASN A 201 -13.45 -7.05 8.32
C ASN A 201 -13.34 -6.46 6.92
N VAL A 202 -14.46 -6.36 6.20
CA VAL A 202 -14.55 -5.77 4.88
C VAL A 202 -15.25 -4.43 5.00
N GLY A 203 -14.56 -3.34 4.67
CA GLY A 203 -15.15 -2.00 4.76
C GLY A 203 -16.22 -1.80 3.70
N ILE A 204 -15.78 -1.73 2.44
CA ILE A 204 -16.60 -1.58 1.24
C ILE A 204 -16.44 -2.85 0.39
N GLY A 205 -17.47 -3.68 0.34
CA GLY A 205 -17.55 -4.88 -0.48
C GLY A 205 -18.47 -4.70 -1.68
N ILE A 206 -17.88 -4.66 -2.88
CA ILE A 206 -18.61 -4.55 -4.15
C ILE A 206 -18.61 -5.91 -4.84
N GLY A 207 -19.77 -6.39 -5.30
CA GLY A 207 -19.91 -7.70 -5.92
C GLY A 207 -20.14 -8.83 -4.90
N SER A 208 -20.85 -9.89 -5.33
CA SER A 208 -21.35 -10.94 -4.42
C SER A 208 -20.25 -11.75 -3.76
N ARG A 209 -19.10 -11.92 -4.43
CA ARG A 209 -17.94 -12.61 -3.88
C ARG A 209 -17.31 -11.90 -2.69
N SER A 210 -17.48 -10.59 -2.59
CA SER A 210 -16.96 -9.78 -1.47
C SER A 210 -17.79 -9.98 -0.20
N HIS A 211 -19.10 -10.21 -0.35
CA HIS A 211 -20.04 -10.33 0.79
C HIS A 211 -19.82 -11.59 1.62
N ASN A 212 -19.23 -12.63 1.02
CA ASN A 212 -18.99 -13.91 1.67
C ASN A 212 -17.62 -14.00 2.35
N GLN A 213 -16.80 -12.94 2.30
CA GLN A 213 -15.44 -12.99 2.85
C GLN A 213 -15.39 -12.64 4.34
N GLY A 214 -16.40 -11.99 4.90
CA GLY A 214 -16.42 -11.62 6.32
C GLY A 214 -17.54 -10.63 6.64
N THR A 215 -17.48 -10.04 7.84
CA THR A 215 -18.41 -8.95 8.19
C THR A 215 -18.14 -7.75 7.28
N CYS A 216 -19.19 -7.26 6.61
CA CYS A 216 -19.12 -6.13 5.70
C CYS A 216 -19.74 -4.90 6.34
N GLY A 217 -19.03 -3.77 6.35
CA GLY A 217 -19.61 -2.48 6.74
C GLY A 217 -20.63 -2.02 5.70
N LEU A 218 -20.23 -2.05 4.43
CA LEU A 218 -21.04 -1.67 3.28
C LEU A 218 -20.91 -2.72 2.19
N ALA A 219 -22.04 -3.33 1.82
CA ALA A 219 -22.13 -4.37 0.81
C ALA A 219 -23.02 -3.88 -0.33
N MET A 220 -22.53 -3.92 -1.58
CA MET A 220 -23.31 -3.43 -2.72
C MET A 220 -23.11 -4.21 -4.02
N GLN A 221 -24.07 -4.04 -4.93
CA GLN A 221 -23.98 -4.35 -6.34
C GLN A 221 -24.08 -3.04 -7.12
N ILE A 222 -23.30 -2.89 -8.18
CA ILE A 222 -23.30 -1.68 -9.01
C ILE A 222 -23.28 -2.04 -10.49
N ASN A 223 -23.70 -1.09 -11.32
CA ASN A 223 -23.46 -1.17 -12.76
C ASN A 223 -21.97 -0.97 -13.05
N ARG A 224 -21.41 -1.83 -13.89
CA ARG A 224 -20.00 -1.80 -14.29
C ARG A 224 -19.82 -0.94 -15.53
N ARG A 225 -18.65 -0.32 -15.65
CA ARG A 225 -18.22 0.45 -16.82
C ARG A 225 -17.54 -0.43 -17.85
#